data_AF-A0A3B8VLH7-F1
#
_entry.id   AF-A0A3B8VLH7-F1
#
_cell.length_a   1.000
_cell.length_b   1.000
_cell.length_c   1.000
_cell.angle_alpha   90.00
_cell.angle_beta   90.00
_cell.angle_gamma   90.00
#
_symmetry.space_group_name_H-M   'P 1'
#
loop_
_entity.id
_entity.type
_entity.pdbx_description
1 polymer ?
#
loop_
_entity_poly.entity_id
_entity_poly.type
_entity_poly.pdbx_seq_one_letter_code
_entity_poly.pdbx_strand_id
1 'polypeptide(L)'
;MDSASVLAHHHEALANHDRVASISDKILSVGPYSEDALGMALSAHAETGNIGEAEHRYRTHRDLIQTELGEPPSLKMERLFQSLLSAR
;
A
#
# COMPACT_ATOMS: atom_id res chain seq x y z
N MET A 1 10.88 4.74 -12.57
CA MET A 1 9.45 4.48 -12.31
C MET A 1 8.89 3.72 -13.49
N ASP A 2 8.17 2.62 -13.25
CA ASP A 2 7.40 1.95 -14.29
C ASP A 2 6.10 2.72 -14.61
N SER A 3 5.48 2.39 -15.75
CA SER A 3 4.27 3.08 -16.21
C SER A 3 3.08 2.93 -15.26
N ALA A 4 3.01 1.86 -14.47
CA ALA A 4 1.93 1.66 -13.52
C ALA A 4 2.06 2.59 -12.31
N SER A 5 3.28 2.80 -11.83
CA SER A 5 3.60 3.76 -10.77
C SER A 5 3.26 5.19 -11.19
N VAL A 6 3.57 5.57 -12.45
CA VAL A 6 3.19 6.88 -13.01
C VAL A 6 1.67 7.04 -13.02
N LEU A 7 0.93 6.00 -13.42
CA LEU A 7 -0.54 6.04 -13.43
C LEU A 7 -1.12 6.11 -12.01
N ALA A 8 -0.55 5.40 -11.03
CA ALA A 8 -0.98 5.48 -9.64
C ALA A 8 -0.85 6.91 -9.10
N HIS A 9 0.32 7.54 -9.26
CA HIS A 9 0.52 8.93 -8.82
C HIS A 9 -0.33 9.94 -9.59
N HIS A 10 -0.58 9.71 -10.88
CA HIS A 10 -1.50 10.56 -11.63
C HIS A 10 -2.91 10.54 -11.02
N HIS A 11 -3.42 9.36 -10.65
CA HIS A 11 -4.73 9.23 -10.02
C HIS A 11 -4.74 9.72 -8.57
N GLU A 12 -3.62 9.58 -7.85
CA GLU A 12 -3.43 10.16 -6.52
C GLU A 12 -3.55 11.69 -6.56
N ALA A 13 -2.90 12.35 -7.53
CA ALA A 13 -3.00 13.80 -7.74
C ALA A 13 -4.43 14.27 -8.08
N LEU A 14 -5.28 13.37 -8.56
CA LEU A 14 -6.70 13.61 -8.86
C LEU A 14 -7.63 13.18 -7.71
N ALA A 15 -7.09 12.77 -6.55
CA ALA A 15 -7.85 12.20 -5.43
C ALA A 15 -8.76 11.01 -5.85
N ASN A 16 -8.37 10.27 -6.89
CA ASN A 16 -9.11 9.11 -7.37
C ASN A 16 -8.63 7.85 -6.63
N HIS A 17 -9.04 7.71 -5.38
CA HIS A 17 -8.57 6.67 -4.47
C HIS A 17 -8.93 5.25 -4.95
N ASP A 18 -10.12 5.04 -5.54
CA ASP A 18 -10.49 3.74 -6.14
C ASP A 18 -9.47 3.30 -7.19
N ARG A 19 -9.02 4.25 -8.02
CA ARG A 19 -8.08 3.94 -9.08
C ARG A 19 -6.65 3.76 -8.57
N VAL A 20 -6.24 4.53 -7.57
CA VAL A 20 -4.96 4.32 -6.87
C VAL A 20 -4.92 2.94 -6.24
N ALA A 21 -5.96 2.53 -5.51
CA ALA A 21 -6.06 1.20 -4.91
C ALA A 21 -5.92 0.09 -5.97
N SER A 22 -6.72 0.16 -7.04
CA SER A 22 -6.71 -0.83 -8.12
C SER A 22 -5.34 -0.96 -8.82
N ILE A 23 -4.65 0.16 -9.08
CA ILE A 23 -3.35 0.15 -9.77
C ILE A 23 -2.26 -0.34 -8.82
N SER A 24 -2.22 0.16 -7.60
CA SER A 24 -1.22 -0.24 -6.59
C SER A 24 -1.31 -1.73 -6.26
N ASP A 25 -2.53 -2.28 -6.18
CA ASP A 25 -2.74 -3.73 -6.01
C ASP A 25 -2.17 -4.53 -7.19
N LYS A 26 -2.33 -4.01 -8.41
CA LYS A 26 -1.74 -4.63 -9.59
C LYS A 26 -0.21 -4.55 -9.56
N ILE A 27 0.37 -3.44 -9.11
CA ILE A 27 1.82 -3.33 -8.93
C ILE A 27 2.29 -4.38 -7.91
N LEU A 28 1.63 -4.48 -6.76
CA LEU A 28 1.96 -5.46 -5.71
C LEU A 28 1.80 -6.92 -6.18
N SER A 29 0.88 -7.21 -7.09
CA SER A 29 0.73 -8.55 -7.66
C SER A 29 1.93 -9.01 -8.50
N VAL A 30 2.72 -8.07 -9.01
CA VAL A 30 3.91 -8.34 -9.85
C VAL A 30 5.21 -8.09 -9.06
N GLY A 31 5.23 -7.02 -8.26
CA GLY A 31 6.35 -6.61 -7.41
C GLY A 31 5.89 -6.53 -5.95
N PRO A 32 5.76 -7.66 -5.26
CA PRO A 32 5.15 -7.70 -3.93
C PRO A 32 6.01 -7.05 -2.84
N TYR A 33 7.27 -6.73 -3.14
CA TYR A 33 8.22 -6.05 -2.27
C TYR A 33 8.19 -4.51 -2.35
N SER A 34 7.32 -3.93 -3.19
CA SER A 34 7.28 -2.48 -3.34
C SER A 34 6.57 -1.80 -2.16
N GLU A 35 7.35 -1.20 -1.26
CA GLU A 35 6.80 -0.40 -0.17
C GLU A 35 6.11 0.88 -0.64
N ASP A 36 6.55 1.48 -1.75
CA ASP A 36 5.88 2.65 -2.33
C ASP A 36 4.48 2.28 -2.84
N ALA A 37 4.34 1.15 -3.55
CA ALA A 37 3.03 0.66 -3.98
C ALA A 37 2.16 0.24 -2.78
N LEU A 38 2.76 -0.38 -1.76
CA LEU A 38 2.04 -0.67 -0.52
C LEU A 38 1.52 0.61 0.12
N GLY A 39 2.34 1.64 0.28
CA GLY A 39 1.95 2.91 0.86
C GLY A 39 0.77 3.56 0.13
N MET A 40 0.81 3.58 -1.21
CA MET A 40 -0.30 4.07 -2.03
C MET A 40 -1.57 3.23 -1.84
N ALA A 41 -1.46 1.91 -1.79
CA ALA A 41 -2.61 1.03 -1.58
C ALA A 41 -3.24 1.23 -0.18
N LEU A 42 -2.42 1.32 0.87
CA LEU A 42 -2.91 1.50 2.24
C LEU A 42 -3.68 2.82 2.39
N SER A 43 -3.11 3.92 1.90
CA SER A 43 -3.77 5.22 1.94
C SER A 43 -5.05 5.22 1.11
N ALA A 44 -5.02 4.68 -0.11
CA ALA A 44 -6.20 4.65 -0.99
C ALA A 44 -7.35 3.80 -0.44
N HIS A 45 -7.04 2.63 0.14
CA HIS A 45 -8.05 1.81 0.80
C HIS A 45 -8.62 2.50 2.05
N ALA A 46 -7.80 3.22 2.80
CA ALA A 46 -8.28 4.00 3.94
C ALA A 46 -9.21 5.15 3.53
N GLU A 47 -8.84 5.92 2.51
CA GLU A 47 -9.64 7.05 1.99
C GLU A 47 -10.98 6.59 1.38
N THR A 48 -11.06 5.34 0.92
CA THR A 48 -12.32 4.72 0.45
C THR A 48 -13.12 4.05 1.58
N GLY A 49 -12.67 4.17 2.84
CA GLY A 49 -13.30 3.57 4.02
C GLY A 49 -13.02 2.07 4.21
N ASN A 50 -12.18 1.48 3.36
CA ASN A 50 -11.81 0.06 3.37
C ASN A 50 -10.61 -0.22 4.28
N ILE A 51 -10.67 0.20 5.54
CA ILE A 51 -9.56 0.05 6.51
C ILE A 51 -9.15 -1.42 6.70
N GLY A 52 -10.11 -2.36 6.69
CA GLY A 52 -9.81 -3.78 6.79
C GLY A 52 -8.95 -4.30 5.63
N GLU A 53 -9.12 -3.74 4.44
CA GLU A 53 -8.40 -4.10 3.21
C GLU A 53 -6.97 -3.52 3.23
N ALA A 54 -6.80 -2.32 3.80
CA ALA A 54 -5.50 -1.76 4.13
C ALA A 54 -4.77 -2.63 5.18
N GLU A 55 -5.44 -3.00 6.28
CA GLU A 55 -4.84 -3.87 7.30
C GLU A 55 -4.39 -5.22 6.73
N HIS A 56 -5.24 -5.84 5.91
CA HIS A 56 -4.92 -7.13 5.30
C HIS A 56 -3.67 -7.05 4.40
N ARG A 57 -3.55 -6.00 3.57
CA ARG A 57 -2.37 -5.76 2.73
C ARG A 57 -1.10 -5.60 3.54
N TYR A 58 -1.13 -4.73 4.54
CA TYR A 58 0.05 -4.47 5.36
C TYR A 58 0.55 -5.76 6.03
N ARG A 59 -0.36 -6.54 6.63
CA ARG A 59 0.01 -7.81 7.28
C ARG A 59 0.56 -8.82 6.28
N THR A 60 -0.07 -8.95 5.11
CA THR A 60 0.39 -9.86 4.05
C THR A 60 1.80 -9.50 3.59
N HIS A 61 2.08 -8.21 3.38
CA HIS A 61 3.40 -7.74 2.98
C HIS A 61 4.45 -7.93 4.09
N ARG A 62 4.09 -7.64 5.35
CA ARG A 62 4.97 -7.89 6.51
C ARG A 62 5.35 -9.37 6.60
N ASP A 63 4.35 -10.25 6.50
CA ASP A 63 4.57 -11.69 6.61
C ASP A 63 5.44 -12.20 5.45
N LEU A 64 5.27 -11.64 4.23
CA LEU A 64 6.12 -11.92 3.07
C LEU A 64 7.58 -11.50 3.31
N ILE A 65 7.85 -10.24 3.64
CA ILE A 65 9.22 -9.74 3.85
C ILE A 65 9.88 -10.50 5.00
N GLN A 66 9.16 -10.74 6.10
CA GLN A 66 9.70 -11.47 7.24
C GLN A 66 10.06 -12.91 6.87
N THR A 67 9.26 -13.57 6.00
CA THR A 67 9.48 -14.95 5.59
C THR A 67 10.60 -15.08 4.56
N GLU A 68 10.62 -14.22 3.54
CA GLU A 68 11.54 -14.36 2.40
C GLU A 68 12.87 -13.61 2.60
N LEU A 69 12.83 -12.48 3.29
CA LEU A 69 14.00 -11.61 3.48
C LEU A 69 14.53 -11.64 4.92
N GLY A 70 13.72 -12.10 5.88
CA GLY A 70 14.08 -12.08 7.30
C GLY A 70 14.08 -10.68 7.91
N GLU A 71 13.57 -9.69 7.17
CA GLU A 71 13.55 -8.28 7.55
C GLU A 71 12.13 -7.85 7.96
N PRO A 72 12.00 -6.86 8.86
CA PRO A 72 10.73 -6.18 9.06
C PRO A 72 10.47 -5.15 7.94
N PRO A 73 9.21 -4.74 7.70
CA PRO A 73 8.92 -3.56 6.91
C PRO A 73 9.64 -2.33 7.45
N SER A 74 9.85 -1.33 6.59
CA SER A 74 10.51 -0.09 6.99
C SER A 74 9.72 0.66 8.06
N LEU A 75 10.45 1.45 8.86
CA LEU A 75 9.84 2.31 9.88
C LEU A 75 8.82 3.30 9.29
N LYS A 76 9.03 3.73 8.04
CA LYS A 76 8.07 4.59 7.31
C LYS A 76 6.74 3.85 7.15
N MET A 77 6.78 2.60 6.71
CA MET A 77 5.58 1.79 6.52
C MET A 77 4.89 1.43 7.83
N GLU A 78 5.65 1.09 8.87
CA GLU A 78 5.09 0.88 10.21
C GLU A 78 4.33 2.13 10.69
N ARG A 79 4.93 3.31 10.58
CA ARG A 79 4.28 4.57 10.99
C ARG A 79 3.03 4.88 10.18
N LEU A 80 3.06 4.65 8.87
CA LEU A 80 1.87 4.80 8.03
C LEU A 80 0.76 3.88 8.55
N PHE A 81 1.05 2.60 8.76
CA PHE A 81 0.08 1.64 9.25
C PHE A 81 -0.52 2.03 10.61
N GLN A 82 0.32 2.42 11.57
CA GLN A 82 -0.16 2.87 12.89
C GLN A 82 -1.04 4.13 12.80
N SER A 83 -0.73 5.05 11.86
CA SER A 83 -1.54 6.24 11.64
C SER A 83 -2.95 5.90 11.14
N LEU A 84 -3.06 4.89 10.27
CA LEU A 84 -4.34 4.41 9.74
C LEU A 84 -5.19 3.77 10.83
N LEU A 85 -4.58 2.99 11.74
CA LEU A 85 -5.30 2.40 12.88
C LEU A 85 -5.81 3.44 13.87
N SER A 86 -5.08 4.56 14.00
CA SER A 86 -5.42 5.65 14.93
C SER A 86 -6.52 6.57 14.38
N ALA A 87 -6.79 6.52 13.08
CA ALA A 87 -7.83 7.32 12.42
C ALA A 87 -9.24 6.71 12.50
N ARG A 88 -9.38 5.59 13.22
CA ARG A 88 -10.61 4.79 13.33
C ARG A 88 -11.57 5.28 14.42
#